data_AF-A0A7W1E131-F1
#
_entry.id   AF-A0A7W1E131-F1
#
_cell.length_a   1.000
_cell.length_b   1.000
_cell.length_c   1.000
_cell.angle_alpha   90.00
_cell.angle_beta   90.00
_cell.angle_gamma   90.00
#
_symmetry.space_group_name_H-M   'P 1'
#
loop_
_entity.id
_entity.type
_entity.pdbx_description
1 polymer ?
#
loop_
_entity_poly.entity_id
_entity_poly.type
_entity_poly.pdbx_seq_one_letter_code
_entity_poly.pdbx_strand_id
1 'polypeptide(L)'
;VGAGAGATLAKWRGREYARPGGIGTATERDGDLLVGALVAVNAFGDVRPANGALPAVTRIDAGAAFENTTIGVIATNATLDKVGCLLVAQSGHDGLARALEPVHATVDGDALVAASVGVTDAPVDHVRILAARAIESAVRAAVQ
;
A
#
# COMPACT_ATOMS: atom_id res chain seq x y z
N VAL A 1 -8.93 7.61 -11.35
CA VAL A 1 -10.38 7.30 -11.20
C VAL A 1 -10.75 7.27 -9.72
N GLY A 2 -12.03 7.50 -9.36
CA GLY A 2 -12.51 7.38 -7.98
C GLY A 2 -11.66 8.14 -6.96
N ALA A 3 -11.35 7.52 -5.82
CA ALA A 3 -10.48 8.09 -4.78
C ALA A 3 -9.05 8.40 -5.25
N GLY A 4 -8.60 7.80 -6.36
CA GLY A 4 -7.30 8.13 -6.96
C GLY A 4 -7.35 9.35 -7.88
N ALA A 5 -8.52 9.94 -8.15
CA ALA A 5 -8.60 11.18 -8.91
C ALA A 5 -7.98 12.34 -8.11
N GLY A 6 -6.85 12.86 -8.59
CA GLY A 6 -6.09 13.90 -7.89
C GLY A 6 -5.05 13.37 -6.90
N ALA A 7 -4.90 12.05 -6.77
CA ALA A 7 -3.84 11.47 -5.95
C ALA A 7 -2.46 11.78 -6.55
N THR A 8 -1.50 12.12 -5.68
CA THR A 8 -0.12 12.47 -6.07
C THR A 8 0.89 11.84 -5.12
N LEU A 9 2.12 11.69 -5.59
CA LEU A 9 3.24 11.16 -4.81
C LEU A 9 4.54 11.93 -5.07
N ALA A 10 5.64 11.55 -4.41
CA ALA A 10 6.96 12.20 -4.48
C ALA A 10 7.08 13.57 -3.81
N LYS A 11 6.18 13.90 -2.89
CA LYS A 11 6.04 15.24 -2.30
C LYS A 11 7.15 15.59 -1.30
N TRP A 12 7.89 14.61 -0.79
CA TRP A 12 8.99 14.83 0.18
C TRP A 12 10.14 15.70 -0.32
N ARG A 13 10.25 15.91 -1.64
CA ARG A 13 11.26 16.77 -2.29
C ARG A 13 10.76 18.18 -2.60
N GLY A 14 9.48 18.47 -2.35
CA GLY A 14 8.78 19.68 -2.81
C GLY A 14 7.64 19.36 -3.77
N ARG A 15 6.60 20.21 -3.80
CA ARG A 15 5.39 19.99 -4.62
C ARG A 15 5.66 20.00 -6.12
N GLU A 16 6.70 20.69 -6.56
CA GLU A 16 7.15 20.74 -7.94
C GLU A 16 7.65 19.38 -8.47
N TYR A 17 8.02 18.45 -7.57
CA TYR A 17 8.40 17.09 -7.92
C TYR A 17 7.22 16.12 -7.86
N ALA A 18 6.03 16.60 -7.47
CA ALA A 18 4.86 15.76 -7.36
C ALA A 18 4.49 15.17 -8.73
N ARG A 19 4.17 13.88 -8.72
CA ARG A 19 3.78 13.13 -9.91
C ARG A 19 2.46 12.42 -9.67
N PRO A 20 1.71 12.09 -10.74
CA PRO A 20 0.44 11.39 -10.61
C PRO A 20 0.60 10.11 -9.79
N GLY A 21 -0.26 9.95 -8.78
CA GLY A 21 -0.54 8.67 -8.15
C GLY A 21 -1.78 8.06 -8.79
N GLY A 22 -2.57 7.34 -8.01
CA GLY A 22 -3.80 6.77 -8.52
C GLY A 22 -4.41 5.67 -7.68
N ILE A 23 -5.18 4.81 -8.34
CA ILE A 23 -5.67 3.55 -7.78
C ILE A 23 -4.83 2.43 -8.38
N GLY A 24 -4.37 1.52 -7.53
CA GLY A 24 -3.74 0.28 -7.96
C GLY A 24 -4.39 -0.92 -7.31
N THR A 25 -4.33 -2.05 -8.02
CA THR A 25 -4.89 -3.31 -7.55
C THR A 25 -3.93 -4.44 -7.88
N ALA A 26 -3.87 -5.44 -7.03
CA ALA A 26 -3.17 -6.69 -7.32
C ALA A 26 -3.83 -7.86 -6.62
N THR A 27 -3.50 -9.07 -7.04
CA THR A 27 -3.98 -10.29 -6.41
C THR A 27 -2.85 -11.30 -6.38
N GLU A 28 -2.62 -11.85 -5.20
CA GLU A 28 -1.68 -12.95 -4.97
C GLU A 28 -2.48 -14.23 -4.73
N ARG A 29 -1.96 -15.35 -5.25
CA ARG A 29 -2.65 -16.64 -5.20
C ARG A 29 -1.66 -17.75 -4.85
N ASP A 30 -2.07 -18.63 -3.94
CA ASP A 30 -1.44 -19.94 -3.75
C ASP A 30 -2.53 -21.02 -3.63
N GLY A 31 -2.60 -21.91 -4.62
CA GLY A 31 -3.70 -22.87 -4.75
C GLY A 31 -5.07 -22.19 -4.77
N ASP A 32 -5.90 -22.51 -3.77
CA ASP A 32 -7.22 -21.91 -3.58
C ASP A 32 -7.21 -20.65 -2.72
N LEU A 33 -6.11 -20.34 -2.03
CA LEU A 33 -5.97 -19.12 -1.25
C LEU A 33 -5.78 -17.91 -2.16
N LEU A 34 -6.62 -16.90 -1.98
CA LEU A 34 -6.59 -15.63 -2.70
C LEU A 34 -6.45 -14.47 -1.72
N VAL A 35 -5.54 -13.56 -2.03
CA VAL A 35 -5.40 -12.28 -1.33
C VAL A 35 -5.34 -11.16 -2.36
N GLY A 36 -6.41 -10.38 -2.44
CA GLY A 36 -6.52 -9.19 -3.28
C GLY A 36 -6.23 -7.93 -2.48
N ALA A 37 -5.68 -6.92 -3.16
CA ALA A 37 -5.47 -5.59 -2.62
C ALA A 37 -5.99 -4.53 -3.59
N LEU A 38 -6.59 -3.46 -3.05
CA LEU A 38 -6.91 -2.23 -3.76
C LEU A 38 -6.46 -1.04 -2.91
N VAL A 39 -5.65 -0.16 -3.50
CA VAL A 39 -4.99 0.94 -2.80
C VAL A 39 -5.13 2.23 -3.59
N ALA A 40 -5.49 3.32 -2.91
CA ALA A 40 -5.38 4.68 -3.39
C ALA A 40 -4.05 5.28 -2.91
N VAL A 41 -3.16 5.61 -3.85
CA VAL A 41 -1.78 6.02 -3.56
C VAL A 41 -1.66 7.53 -3.69
N ASN A 42 -1.83 8.24 -2.56
CA ASN A 42 -1.53 9.65 -2.42
C ASN A 42 -0.39 9.86 -1.40
N ALA A 43 0.76 9.23 -1.65
CA ALA A 43 1.86 9.13 -0.69
C ALA A 43 2.72 10.39 -0.57
N PHE A 44 3.32 10.63 0.59
CA PHE A 44 4.40 11.61 0.71
C PHE A 44 5.67 11.17 -0.06
N GLY A 45 5.98 9.87 0.02
CA GLY A 45 7.16 9.26 -0.60
C GLY A 45 7.06 8.98 -2.09
N ASP A 46 8.15 8.41 -2.60
CA ASP A 46 8.25 7.89 -3.95
C ASP A 46 7.94 6.38 -3.99
N VAL A 47 7.38 5.90 -5.10
CA VAL A 47 7.37 4.46 -5.38
C VAL A 47 8.79 4.01 -5.71
N ARG A 48 9.28 2.98 -5.01
CA ARG A 48 10.59 2.38 -5.27
C ARG A 48 10.62 1.83 -6.70
N PRO A 49 11.59 2.21 -7.54
CA PRO A 49 11.65 1.71 -8.90
C PRO A 49 12.00 0.22 -8.91
N ALA A 50 11.56 -0.51 -9.95
CA ALA A 50 11.94 -1.92 -10.12
C ALA A 50 13.44 -2.08 -10.40
N ASN A 51 14.01 -1.09 -11.12
CA ASN A 51 15.43 -1.01 -11.46
C ASN A 51 15.94 0.40 -11.15
N GLY A 52 17.15 0.50 -10.60
CA GLY A 52 17.75 1.78 -10.20
C GLY A 52 17.53 2.12 -8.73
N ALA A 53 17.92 3.32 -8.33
CA ALA A 53 17.85 3.79 -6.96
C ALA A 53 16.93 5.01 -6.86
N LEU A 54 16.30 5.18 -5.70
CA LEU A 54 15.67 6.45 -5.37
C LEU A 54 16.73 7.55 -5.18
N PRO A 55 16.37 8.82 -5.36
CA PRO A 55 17.26 9.94 -5.06
C PRO A 55 17.76 9.90 -3.61
N ALA A 56 18.99 10.34 -3.37
CA ALA A 56 19.53 10.44 -2.02
C ALA A 56 18.71 11.41 -1.16
N VAL A 57 18.40 11.00 0.07
CA VAL A 57 17.69 11.83 1.04
C VAL A 57 18.67 12.81 1.69
N THR A 58 18.86 13.97 1.06
CA THR A 58 19.74 15.04 1.56
C THR A 58 18.98 16.14 2.29
N ARG A 59 17.69 16.28 2.00
CA ARG A 59 16.75 17.23 2.63
C ARG A 59 15.34 16.66 2.51
N ILE A 60 14.50 16.95 3.50
CA ILE A 60 13.06 16.68 3.48
C ILE A 60 12.35 18.04 3.50
N ASP A 61 11.44 18.25 2.55
CA ASP A 61 10.42 19.28 2.67
C ASP A 61 9.25 18.70 3.44
N ALA A 62 9.00 19.22 4.65
CA ALA A 62 8.04 18.65 5.58
C ALA A 62 6.60 18.66 5.03
N GLY A 63 6.30 19.43 3.98
CA GLY A 63 4.96 19.55 3.43
C GLY A 63 3.96 20.10 4.45
N ALA A 64 2.67 20.13 4.09
CA ALA A 64 1.61 20.40 5.06
C ALA A 64 1.01 19.08 5.56
N ALA A 65 0.62 19.06 6.84
CA ALA A 65 -0.16 17.97 7.40
C ALA A 65 -1.48 17.78 6.63
N PHE A 66 -1.96 16.54 6.55
CA PHE A 66 -3.21 16.16 5.87
C PHE A 66 -3.22 16.27 4.34
N GLU A 67 -2.05 16.38 3.69
CA GLU A 67 -1.97 16.38 2.21
C GLU A 67 -1.61 15.02 1.60
N ASN A 68 -1.24 14.03 2.43
CA ASN A 68 -0.78 12.72 2.00
C ASN A 68 -1.56 11.63 2.75
N THR A 69 -2.01 10.60 2.03
CA THR A 69 -2.80 9.49 2.59
C THR A 69 -2.71 8.32 1.63
N THR A 70 -2.08 7.22 2.05
CA THR A 70 -2.21 5.95 1.32
C THR A 70 -3.27 5.10 2.02
N ILE A 71 -4.42 4.92 1.37
CA ILE A 71 -5.54 4.16 1.94
C ILE A 71 -5.86 2.95 1.08
N GLY A 72 -6.13 1.80 1.69
CA GLY A 72 -6.41 0.58 0.94
C GLY A 72 -7.19 -0.48 1.70
N VAL A 73 -7.68 -1.45 0.94
CA VAL A 73 -8.34 -2.65 1.45
C VAL A 73 -7.59 -3.89 0.98
N ILE A 74 -7.48 -4.86 1.89
CA ILE A 74 -7.04 -6.22 1.61
C ILE A 74 -8.27 -7.12 1.72
N ALA A 75 -8.56 -7.91 0.70
CA ALA A 75 -9.65 -8.87 0.72
C ALA A 75 -9.09 -10.27 0.53
N THR A 76 -9.52 -11.23 1.35
CA THR A 76 -9.10 -12.62 1.22
C THR A 76 -10.28 -13.58 1.34
N ASN A 77 -10.16 -14.73 0.68
CA ASN A 77 -11.10 -15.84 0.85
C ASN A 77 -10.73 -16.76 2.03
N ALA A 78 -9.59 -16.53 2.70
CA ALA A 78 -9.20 -17.25 3.91
C ALA A 78 -10.22 -17.05 5.04
N THR A 79 -10.41 -18.05 5.90
CA THR A 79 -11.20 -17.95 7.14
C THR A 79 -10.38 -17.26 8.22
N LEU A 80 -10.75 -16.01 8.53
CA LEU A 80 -10.09 -15.20 9.56
C LEU A 80 -11.13 -14.60 10.50
N ASP A 81 -10.77 -14.52 11.77
CA ASP A 81 -11.51 -13.71 12.74
C ASP A 81 -11.05 -12.24 12.71
N LYS A 82 -11.58 -11.42 13.61
CA LYS A 82 -11.23 -9.99 13.70
C LYS A 82 -9.74 -9.77 14.00
N VAL A 83 -9.13 -10.65 14.80
CA VAL A 83 -7.71 -10.56 15.16
C VAL A 83 -6.85 -10.93 13.96
N GLY A 84 -7.21 -11.99 13.23
CA GLY A 84 -6.55 -12.38 11.98
C GLY A 84 -6.61 -11.27 10.94
N CYS A 85 -7.77 -10.62 10.76
CA CYS A 85 -7.89 -9.46 9.87
C CYS A 85 -6.99 -8.30 10.30
N LEU A 86 -6.91 -8.00 11.60
CA LEU A 86 -5.99 -6.96 12.12
C LEU A 86 -4.53 -7.29 11.80
N LEU A 87 -4.09 -8.53 12.01
CA LEU A 87 -2.73 -8.97 11.70
C LEU A 87 -2.42 -8.90 10.20
N VAL A 88 -3.40 -9.21 9.34
CA VAL A 88 -3.30 -9.08 7.89
C VAL A 88 -3.17 -7.60 7.47
N ALA A 89 -4.00 -6.72 8.04
CA ALA A 89 -3.91 -5.28 7.78
C ALA A 89 -2.53 -4.73 8.19
N GLN A 90 -2.01 -5.12 9.35
CA GLN A 90 -0.66 -4.76 9.81
C GLN A 90 0.42 -5.22 8.82
N SER A 91 0.38 -6.48 8.36
CA SER A 91 1.33 -6.96 7.35
C SER A 91 1.19 -6.27 5.99
N GLY A 92 0.02 -5.69 5.70
CA GLY A 92 -0.14 -4.78 4.57
C GLY A 92 0.76 -3.54 4.64
N HIS A 93 1.01 -3.00 5.84
CA HIS A 93 1.90 -1.84 6.01
C HIS A 93 3.36 -2.20 5.66
N ASP A 94 3.78 -3.45 5.86
CA ASP A 94 5.08 -3.92 5.36
C ASP A 94 5.13 -3.86 3.81
N GLY A 95 4.01 -4.16 3.14
CA GLY A 95 3.87 -4.00 1.69
C GLY A 95 3.99 -2.54 1.25
N LEU A 96 3.38 -1.61 1.99
CA LEU A 96 3.57 -0.17 1.76
C LEU A 96 5.05 0.21 1.90
N ALA A 97 5.73 -0.24 2.95
CA ALA A 97 7.14 0.05 3.17
C ALA A 97 8.06 -0.52 2.09
N ARG A 98 7.71 -1.68 1.50
CA ARG A 98 8.45 -2.25 0.35
C ARG A 98 8.22 -1.46 -0.94
N ALA A 99 7.03 -0.89 -1.12
CA ALA A 99 6.70 -0.14 -2.33
C ALA A 99 7.06 1.35 -2.26
N LEU A 100 7.03 1.97 -1.09
CA LEU A 100 7.16 3.42 -0.89
C LEU A 100 8.39 3.78 -0.04
N GLU A 101 8.99 4.93 -0.35
CA GLU A 101 10.05 5.53 0.46
C GLU A 101 10.13 7.05 0.25
N PRO A 102 10.08 7.86 1.33
CA PRO A 102 9.66 7.50 2.68
C PRO A 102 8.19 7.03 2.75
N VAL A 103 7.85 6.22 3.75
CA VAL A 103 6.48 5.80 4.06
C VAL A 103 6.20 6.12 5.54
N HIS A 104 4.94 6.25 5.94
CA HIS A 104 4.57 6.54 7.34
C HIS A 104 5.20 7.83 7.86
N ALA A 105 5.33 8.85 7.00
CA ALA A 105 5.75 10.15 7.47
C ALA A 105 4.70 10.72 8.43
N THR A 106 5.10 11.67 9.29
CA THR A 106 4.17 12.34 10.21
C THR A 106 3.04 13.11 9.50
N VAL A 107 3.20 13.33 8.19
CA VAL A 107 2.23 13.99 7.30
C VAL A 107 1.45 13.00 6.42
N ASP A 108 1.69 11.70 6.57
CA ASP A 108 0.92 10.63 5.91
C ASP A 108 -0.25 10.16 6.79
N GLY A 109 -1.40 9.96 6.16
CA GLY A 109 -2.56 9.29 6.72
C GLY A 109 -2.66 7.83 6.29
N ASP A 110 -1.59 7.04 6.42
CA ASP A 110 -1.59 5.66 5.91
C ASP A 110 -2.54 4.75 6.68
N ALA A 111 -3.46 4.09 5.98
CA ALA A 111 -4.47 3.23 6.58
C ALA A 111 -4.85 2.03 5.71
N LEU A 112 -4.75 0.83 6.25
CA LEU A 112 -5.19 -0.39 5.60
C LEU A 112 -6.25 -1.10 6.44
N VAL A 113 -7.28 -1.62 5.77
CA VAL A 113 -8.30 -2.48 6.38
C VAL A 113 -8.31 -3.84 5.68
N ALA A 114 -8.54 -4.91 6.43
CA ALA A 114 -8.64 -6.25 5.88
C ALA A 114 -10.05 -6.82 6.04
N ALA A 115 -10.51 -7.54 5.03
CA ALA A 115 -11.78 -8.25 5.01
C ALA A 115 -11.57 -9.71 4.58
N SER A 116 -12.30 -10.62 5.23
CA SER A 116 -12.25 -12.06 4.99
C SER A 116 -13.65 -12.56 4.60
N VAL A 117 -13.72 -13.37 3.54
CA VAL A 117 -14.96 -14.03 3.08
C VAL A 117 -15.18 -15.38 3.78
N GLY A 118 -14.11 -16.04 4.21
CA GLY A 118 -14.16 -17.24 5.05
C GLY A 118 -14.59 -18.54 4.36
N VAL A 119 -14.00 -18.82 3.19
CA VAL A 119 -14.29 -20.04 2.40
C VAL A 119 -13.12 -21.01 2.30
N THR A 120 -11.88 -20.57 2.59
CA THR A 120 -10.67 -21.39 2.50
C THR A 120 -9.95 -21.42 3.84
N ASP A 121 -9.58 -22.61 4.34
CA ASP A 121 -8.74 -22.72 5.53
C ASP A 121 -7.27 -22.46 5.17
N ALA A 122 -6.62 -21.56 5.90
CA ALA A 122 -5.23 -21.21 5.68
C ALA A 122 -4.61 -20.64 6.97
N PRO A 123 -3.33 -20.94 7.28
CA PRO A 123 -2.63 -20.30 8.37
C PRO A 123 -2.58 -18.78 8.18
N VAL A 124 -2.85 -18.01 9.24
CA VAL A 124 -2.87 -16.54 9.19
C VAL A 124 -1.58 -15.96 8.62
N ASP A 125 -0.41 -16.54 8.97
CA ASP A 125 0.88 -16.06 8.48
C ASP A 125 1.06 -16.25 6.97
N HIS A 126 0.42 -17.27 6.39
CA HIS A 126 0.40 -17.44 4.94
C HIS A 126 -0.36 -16.29 4.27
N VAL A 127 -1.53 -15.95 4.80
CA VAL A 127 -2.33 -14.81 4.31
C VAL A 127 -1.57 -13.50 4.47
N ARG A 128 -0.87 -13.30 5.60
CA ARG A 128 -0.08 -12.10 5.88
C ARG A 128 1.06 -11.89 4.87
N ILE A 129 1.77 -12.95 4.50
CA ILE A 129 2.83 -12.89 3.50
C ILE A 129 2.27 -12.47 2.14
N LEU A 130 1.17 -13.08 1.71
CA LEU A 130 0.50 -12.74 0.45
C LEU A 130 -0.09 -11.33 0.49
N ALA A 131 -0.61 -10.88 1.63
CA ALA A 131 -1.14 -9.52 1.80
C ALA A 131 -0.05 -8.44 1.63
N ALA A 132 1.12 -8.64 2.23
CA ALA A 132 2.24 -7.73 2.05
C ALA A 132 2.66 -7.63 0.57
N ARG A 133 2.71 -8.76 -0.15
CA ARG A 133 3.01 -8.81 -1.59
C ARG A 133 1.90 -8.15 -2.42
N ALA A 134 0.64 -8.43 -2.13
CA ALA A 134 -0.49 -7.85 -2.83
C ALA A 134 -0.51 -6.33 -2.70
N ILE A 135 -0.26 -5.79 -1.50
CA ILE A 135 -0.15 -4.34 -1.30
C ILE A 135 1.03 -3.76 -2.08
N GLU A 136 2.21 -4.38 -2.00
CA GLU A 136 3.38 -3.92 -2.75
C GLU A 136 3.10 -3.85 -4.26
N SER A 137 2.57 -4.94 -4.83
CA SER A 137 2.18 -5.04 -6.24
C SER A 137 1.10 -4.02 -6.61
N ALA A 138 0.09 -3.83 -5.75
CA ALA A 138 -0.98 -2.86 -5.99
C ALA A 138 -0.45 -1.43 -6.01
N VAL A 139 0.42 -1.03 -5.09
CA VAL A 139 1.02 0.31 -5.09
C VAL A 139 1.84 0.54 -6.35
N ARG A 140 2.63 -0.46 -6.77
CA ARG A 140 3.42 -0.38 -8.02
C ARG A 140 2.53 -0.26 -9.26
N ALA A 141 1.37 -0.92 -9.28
CA ALA A 141 0.41 -0.84 -10.37
C ALA A 141 -0.33 0.52 -10.44
N ALA A 142 -0.41 1.27 -9.33
CA ALA A 142 -1.11 2.56 -9.27
C ALA A 142 -0.42 3.69 -10.05
N VAL A 143 0.85 3.51 -10.41
CA VAL A 143 1.73 4.54 -10.98
C VAL A 143 2.25 4.20 -12.38
N GLN A 144 1.74 3.11 -12.96
CA GLN A 144 2.04 2.67 -14.33
C GLN A 144 1.00 3.20 -15.31
#